data_AF-A0A645BEN4-F1
#
_entry.id   AF-A0A645BEN4-F1
#
_cell.length_a   1.000
_cell.length_b   1.000
_cell.length_c   1.000
_cell.angle_alpha   90.00
_cell.angle_beta   90.00
_cell.angle_gamma   90.00
#
_symmetry.space_group_name_H-M   'P 1'
#
loop_
_entity.id
_entity.type
_entity.pdbx_description
1 polymer ?
#
loop_
_entity_poly.entity_id
_entity_poly.type
_entity_poly.pdbx_seq_one_letter_code
_entity_poly.pdbx_strand_id
1 'polypeptide(L)'
;MKKSVFGNFIPIITMLVVVILGCVLGLKGVFIIGLVAIIPVSFFVEGVICSRKKIGWIIPLIISLTLFFIVIILFMNDSANIYLKYYAIAYILGYLLEKMISILKNKK
;
A
#
# COMPACT_ATOMS: atom_id res chain seq x y z
N MET A 1 -23.05 -11.11 -9.21
CA MET A 1 -22.23 -9.89 -9.47
C MET A 1 -20.78 -10.22 -9.15
N LYS A 2 -19.96 -10.44 -10.19
CA LYS A 2 -18.56 -10.89 -10.08
C LYS A 2 -17.75 -9.76 -9.41
N LYS A 3 -17.56 -9.82 -8.09
CA LYS A 3 -16.78 -8.80 -7.36
C LYS A 3 -15.37 -8.84 -7.94
N SER A 4 -14.97 -7.78 -8.63
CA SER A 4 -13.66 -7.67 -9.25
C SER A 4 -12.59 -7.92 -8.19
N VAL A 5 -11.95 -9.08 -8.28
CA VAL A 5 -10.81 -9.50 -7.44
C VAL A 5 -9.56 -8.64 -7.73
N PHE A 6 -9.62 -7.83 -8.80
CA PHE A 6 -8.64 -6.82 -9.10
C PHE A 6 -8.61 -5.76 -8.01
N GLY A 7 -7.74 -6.05 -7.04
CA GLY A 7 -7.33 -5.19 -5.96
C GLY A 7 -6.88 -3.85 -6.49
N ASN A 8 -6.96 -2.87 -5.60
CA ASN A 8 -6.77 -1.49 -5.94
C ASN A 8 -5.26 -1.24 -6.18
N PHE A 9 -4.86 -1.10 -7.46
CA PHE A 9 -3.45 -0.97 -7.89
C PHE A 9 -2.75 0.34 -7.49
N ILE A 10 -3.35 1.14 -6.60
CA ILE A 10 -2.81 2.44 -6.17
C ILE A 10 -1.38 2.34 -5.60
N PRO A 11 -1.05 1.41 -4.68
CA PRO A 11 0.32 1.30 -4.17
C PRO A 11 1.33 0.95 -5.25
N ILE A 12 0.91 0.14 -6.23
CA ILE A 12 1.79 -0.30 -7.33
C ILE A 12 2.10 0.88 -8.27
N ILE A 13 1.06 1.63 -8.68
CA ILE A 13 1.23 2.80 -9.54
C ILE A 13 2.08 3.87 -8.84
N THR A 14 1.76 4.18 -7.58
CA THR A 14 2.50 5.18 -6.82
C THR A 14 3.95 4.79 -6.59
N MET A 15 4.23 3.49 -6.37
CA MET A 15 5.60 3.01 -6.26
C MET A 15 6.38 3.17 -7.57
N LEU A 16 5.80 2.79 -8.72
CA LEU A 16 6.45 2.96 -10.03
C LEU A 16 6.81 4.43 -10.27
N VAL A 17 5.89 5.35 -9.96
CA VAL A 17 6.13 6.79 -10.09
C VAL A 17 7.28 7.25 -9.18
N VAL A 18 7.27 6.85 -7.90
CA VAL A 18 8.34 7.21 -6.94
C VAL A 18 9.71 6.69 -7.39
N VAL A 19 9.77 5.46 -7.91
CA VAL A 19 11.02 4.86 -8.40
C VAL A 19 11.53 5.57 -9.65
N ILE A 20 10.66 5.88 -10.62
CA ILE A 20 11.05 6.61 -11.83
C ILE A 20 11.56 8.00 -11.46
N LEU A 21 10.83 8.75 -10.63
CA LEU A 21 11.25 10.08 -10.20
C LEU A 21 12.56 10.04 -9.40
N GLY A 22 12.69 9.07 -8.49
CA GLY A 22 13.84 8.94 -7.60
C GLY A 22 15.11 8.45 -8.27
N CYS A 23 15.01 7.32 -8.97
CA CYS A 23 16.15 6.59 -9.53
C CYS A 23 16.48 7.00 -10.97
N VAL A 24 15.46 7.25 -11.82
CA VAL A 24 15.69 7.59 -13.24
C VAL A 24 15.96 9.08 -13.41
N LEU A 25 15.18 9.94 -12.73
CA LEU A 25 15.38 11.40 -12.80
C LEU A 25 16.34 11.95 -11.73
N GLY A 26 16.86 11.09 -10.84
CA GLY A 26 17.85 11.47 -9.82
C GLY A 26 17.30 12.32 -8.68
N LEU A 27 15.97 12.44 -8.51
CA LEU A 27 15.35 13.23 -7.46
C LEU A 27 15.36 12.47 -6.12
N LYS A 28 16.53 12.37 -5.49
CA LYS A 28 16.72 11.63 -4.22
C LYS A 28 15.75 12.06 -3.10
N GLY A 29 15.41 13.34 -3.01
CA GLY A 29 14.44 13.84 -2.03
C GLY A 29 13.04 13.25 -2.24
N VAL A 30 12.60 13.17 -3.50
CA VAL A 30 11.30 12.58 -3.87
C VAL A 30 11.28 11.08 -3.59
N PHE A 31 12.41 10.39 -3.77
CA PHE A 31 12.53 8.98 -3.44
C PHE A 31 12.33 8.72 -1.94
N ILE A 32 13.00 9.49 -1.09
CA ILE A 32 12.92 9.35 0.37
C ILE A 32 11.51 9.69 0.86
N ILE A 33 10.95 10.82 0.42
CA ILE A 33 9.56 11.21 0.76
C ILE A 33 8.57 10.17 0.25
N GLY A 34 8.83 9.63 -0.94
CA GLY A 34 8.03 8.58 -1.55
C GLY A 34 7.97 7.32 -0.69
N LEU A 35 9.12 6.85 -0.21
CA LEU A 35 9.23 5.69 0.68
C LEU A 35 8.58 5.94 2.05
N VAL A 36 8.87 7.07 2.67
CA VAL A 36 8.47 7.31 4.08
C VAL A 36 7.01 7.76 4.21
N ALA A 37 6.45 8.41 3.19
CA ALA A 37 5.10 8.99 3.25
C ALA A 37 4.17 8.49 2.14
N ILE A 38 4.53 8.65 0.87
CA ILE A 38 3.61 8.41 -0.27
C ILE A 38 3.19 6.95 -0.33
N ILE A 39 4.15 6.02 -0.31
CA ILE A 39 3.91 4.58 -0.37
C ILE A 39 3.04 4.09 0.81
N PRO A 40 3.35 4.40 2.09
CA PRO A 40 2.51 4.01 3.21
C PRO A 40 1.08 4.53 3.10
N VAL A 41 0.91 5.78 2.66
CA VAL A 41 -0.42 6.38 2.46
C VAL A 41 -1.17 5.61 1.37
N SER A 42 -0.51 5.21 0.28
CA SER A 42 -1.12 4.36 -0.74
C SER A 42 -1.57 3.01 -0.21
N PHE A 43 -0.76 2.34 0.62
CA PHE A 43 -1.12 1.09 1.29
C PHE A 43 -2.29 1.28 2.27
N PHE A 44 -2.31 2.40 3.00
CA PHE A 44 -3.42 2.75 3.88
C PHE A 44 -4.74 2.92 3.11
N VAL A 45 -4.71 3.68 2.01
CA VAL A 45 -5.86 3.90 1.13
C VAL A 45 -6.33 2.58 0.50
N GLU A 46 -5.40 1.70 0.13
CA GLU A 46 -5.74 0.35 -0.34
C GLU A 46 -6.49 -0.45 0.73
N GLY A 47 -6.03 -0.42 1.98
CA GLY A 47 -6.70 -1.05 3.13
C GLY A 47 -8.13 -0.53 3.32
N VAL A 48 -8.31 0.79 3.30
CA VAL A 48 -9.63 1.44 3.38
C VAL A 48 -10.55 0.97 2.26
N ILE A 49 -10.09 0.99 1.01
CA ILE A 49 -10.90 0.59 -0.15
C ILE A 49 -11.27 -0.89 -0.09
N CYS A 50 -10.35 -1.75 0.35
CA CYS A 50 -10.61 -3.18 0.51
C CYS A 50 -11.72 -3.43 1.54
N SER A 51 -11.70 -2.69 2.65
CA SER A 51 -12.74 -2.72 3.68
C SER A 51 -14.09 -2.26 3.14
N ARG A 52 -14.15 -1.10 2.44
CA ARG A 52 -15.39 -0.59 1.83
C ARG A 52 -16.01 -1.55 0.83
N LYS A 53 -15.19 -2.12 -0.06
CA LYS A 53 -15.65 -3.02 -1.12
C LYS A 53 -15.98 -4.43 -0.60
N LYS A 54 -15.78 -4.70 0.70
CA LYS A 54 -15.92 -6.03 1.31
C LYS A 54 -15.12 -7.08 0.52
N ILE A 55 -13.92 -6.71 0.08
CA ILE A 55 -12.94 -7.60 -0.54
C ILE A 55 -12.14 -8.23 0.60
N GLY A 56 -11.79 -9.52 0.49
CA GLY A 56 -10.93 -10.17 1.49
C GLY A 56 -9.59 -9.45 1.58
N TRP A 57 -9.20 -8.99 2.76
CA TRP A 57 -8.02 -8.13 2.98
C TRP A 57 -6.67 -8.81 2.71
N ILE A 58 -6.62 -10.14 2.74
CA ILE A 58 -5.38 -10.92 2.64
C ILE A 58 -4.84 -10.93 1.20
N ILE A 59 -5.70 -11.16 0.20
CA ILE A 59 -5.27 -11.33 -1.19
C ILE A 59 -4.67 -10.03 -1.77
N PRO A 60 -5.31 -8.85 -1.65
CA PRO A 60 -4.76 -7.59 -2.15
C PRO A 60 -3.45 -7.23 -1.43
N LEU A 61 -3.40 -7.43 -0.12
CA LEU A 61 -2.21 -7.18 0.68
C LEU A 61 -1.01 -8.01 0.21
N ILE A 62 -1.20 -9.31 -0.04
CA ILE A 62 -0.11 -10.18 -0.53
C ILE A 62 0.36 -9.73 -1.91
N ILE A 63 -0.55 -9.39 -2.83
CA ILE A 63 -0.19 -8.93 -4.18
C ILE A 63 0.64 -7.63 -4.11
N SER A 64 0.15 -6.64 -3.36
CA SER A 64 0.84 -5.35 -3.18
C SER A 64 2.19 -5.53 -2.48
N LEU A 65 2.28 -6.36 -1.44
CA LEU A 65 3.53 -6.65 -0.74
C LEU A 65 4.55 -7.40 -1.61
N THR A 66 4.11 -8.36 -2.42
CA THR A 66 5.01 -9.18 -3.25
C THR A 66 5.66 -8.34 -4.34
N LEU A 67 4.87 -7.53 -5.04
CA LEU A 67 5.39 -6.60 -6.05
C LEU A 67 6.32 -5.56 -5.43
N PHE A 68 5.96 -5.10 -4.24
CA PHE A 68 6.77 -4.16 -3.48
C PHE A 68 8.11 -4.74 -3.03
N PHE A 69 8.13 -6.01 -2.62
CA PHE A 69 9.33 -6.74 -2.20
C PHE A 69 10.36 -6.87 -3.33
N ILE A 70 9.89 -7.14 -4.55
CA ILE A 70 10.77 -7.21 -5.74
C ILE A 70 11.51 -5.89 -5.94
N VAL A 71 10.80 -4.78 -5.86
CA VAL A 71 11.40 -3.45 -6.08
C VAL A 71 12.33 -3.08 -4.93
N ILE A 72 11.97 -3.38 -3.68
CA ILE A 72 12.85 -3.08 -2.54
C ILE A 72 14.16 -3.89 -2.56
N ILE A 73 14.15 -5.16 -2.98
CA ILE A 73 15.40 -5.94 -3.12
C ILE A 73 16.34 -5.30 -4.14
N LEU A 74 15.79 -4.76 -5.24
CA LEU A 74 16.58 -4.11 -6.27
C LEU A 74 17.22 -2.79 -5.81
N PHE A 75 16.62 -2.08 -4.85
CA PHE A 75 17.02 -0.71 -4.49
C PHE A 75 17.50 -0.52 -3.04
N MET A 76 17.09 -1.36 -2.09
CA MET A 76 17.24 -1.14 -0.64
C MET A 76 17.48 -2.45 0.11
N ASN A 77 18.61 -3.10 -0.15
CA ASN A 77 18.94 -4.45 0.35
C ASN A 77 18.83 -4.57 1.89
N ASP A 78 19.49 -3.69 2.66
CA ASP A 78 19.54 -3.80 4.13
C ASP A 78 18.29 -3.26 4.85
N SER A 79 17.59 -2.29 4.26
CA SER A 79 16.43 -1.63 4.91
C SER A 79 15.08 -2.27 4.54
N ALA A 80 15.09 -3.23 3.62
CA ALA A 80 13.91 -3.84 3.02
C ALA A 80 12.85 -4.28 4.04
N ASN A 81 13.30 -4.98 5.07
CA ASN A 81 12.44 -5.61 6.06
C ASN A 81 11.69 -4.57 6.93
N ILE A 82 12.31 -3.43 7.22
CA ILE A 82 11.70 -2.36 8.01
C ILE A 82 10.54 -1.75 7.25
N TYR A 83 10.77 -1.39 5.99
CA TYR A 83 9.76 -0.81 5.11
C TYR A 83 8.61 -1.77 4.85
N LEU A 84 8.90 -3.06 4.65
CA LEU A 84 7.88 -4.08 4.45
C LEU A 84 6.91 -4.20 5.65
N LYS A 85 7.44 -4.20 6.87
CA LYS A 85 6.62 -4.16 8.09
C LYS A 85 5.82 -2.86 8.19
N TYR A 86 6.45 -1.74 7.89
CA TYR A 86 5.82 -0.43 7.97
C TYR A 86 4.59 -0.31 7.05
N TYR A 87 4.69 -0.76 5.79
CA TYR A 87 3.56 -0.72 4.86
C TYR A 87 2.47 -1.74 5.19
N ALA A 88 2.85 -2.93 5.69
CA ALA A 88 1.87 -3.90 6.17
C ALA A 88 1.03 -3.33 7.32
N ILE A 89 1.67 -2.64 8.28
CA ILE A 89 0.98 -1.96 9.38
C ILE A 89 0.05 -0.86 8.84
N ALA A 90 0.53 -0.02 7.92
CA ALA A 90 -0.28 1.05 7.33
C ALA A 90 -1.55 0.50 6.64
N TYR A 91 -1.42 -0.59 5.89
CA TYR A 91 -2.56 -1.26 5.25
C TYR A 91 -3.57 -1.79 6.27
N ILE A 92 -3.08 -2.52 7.28
CA ILE A 92 -3.94 -3.11 8.32
C ILE A 92 -4.71 -2.00 9.07
N LEU A 93 -4.04 -0.91 9.41
CA LEU A 93 -4.66 0.25 10.04
C LEU A 93 -5.77 0.85 9.16
N GLY A 94 -5.50 1.07 7.87
CA GLY A 94 -6.52 1.57 6.93
C GLY A 94 -7.74 0.66 6.83
N TYR A 95 -7.52 -0.65 6.77
CA TYR A 95 -8.59 -1.64 6.72
C TYR A 95 -9.44 -1.66 8.01
N LEU A 96 -8.79 -1.67 9.18
CA LEU A 96 -9.46 -1.70 10.48
C LEU A 96 -10.24 -0.41 10.75
N LEU A 97 -9.67 0.75 10.45
CA LEU A 97 -10.34 2.05 10.63
C LEU A 97 -11.65 2.12 9.85
N GLU A 98 -11.61 1.80 8.56
CA GLU A 98 -12.83 1.80 7.76
C GLU A 98 -13.83 0.73 8.22
N LYS A 99 -13.35 -0.44 8.68
CA LYS A 99 -14.22 -1.47 9.24
C LYS A 99 -14.95 -0.94 10.48
N MET A 100 -14.25 -0.28 11.40
CA MET A 100 -14.85 0.35 12.58
C MET A 100 -15.87 1.44 12.20
N ILE A 101 -15.53 2.31 11.25
CA ILE A 101 -16.43 3.37 10.76
C ILE A 101 -17.71 2.75 10.18
N SER A 102 -17.59 1.68 9.38
CA SER A 102 -18.74 1.00 8.79
C SER A 102 -19.67 0.36 9.84
N ILE A 103 -19.10 -0.21 10.91
CA ILE A 103 -19.86 -0.78 12.03
C ILE A 103 -20.60 0.32 12.80
N LEU A 104 -19.93 1.44 13.06
CA LEU A 104 -20.52 2.59 13.75
C LEU A 104 -21.69 3.18 12.93
N LYS A 105 -21.53 3.28 11.61
CA LYS A 105 -22.56 3.79 10.70
C LYS A 105 -23.77 2.87 10.58
N ASN A 106 -23.58 1.55 10.62
CA ASN A 106 -24.69 0.58 10.58
C ASN A 106 -25.42 0.42 11.92
N LYS A 107 -24.85 0.89 13.03
CA LYS A 107 -25.51 0.92 14.35
C LYS A 107 -26.43 2.13 14.55
N LYS A 108 -26.38 3.10 13.64
CA LYS A 108 -27.18 4.34 13.66
C LYS A 108 -28.34 4.20 12.68
#